data_AF-A0A7W0S8N4-F1
#
_entry.id   AF-A0A7W0S8N4-F1
#
_cell.length_a   1.000
_cell.length_b   1.000
_cell.length_c   1.000
_cell.angle_alpha   90.00
_cell.angle_beta   90.00
_cell.angle_gamma   90.00
#
_symmetry.space_group_name_H-M   'P 1'
#
loop_
_entity.id
_entity.type
_entity.pdbx_description
1 polymer ?
#
loop_
_entity_poly.entity_id
_entity_poly.type
_entity_poly.pdbx_seq_one_letter_code
_entity_poly.pdbx_strand_id
1 'polypeptide(L)'
;IHFAVATLVLVAALVLGVDKLELIALLLAVAFVLIAEMVNTAIEGAIDVATTSFDPMAKLAKDIAAGAVLIASAVAVAIGYLVFSGQVADRSSRFLDRLAEVPAELTLIALFLTTILVIATKALTGSGTPLRGGLPSGHSAVAFAGWMAVTLILDDTDHRFLISSLTLIMALLVAQTRVESGVHSSAEVFYGGLLGALVTLAVFGLTP
;
A
#
# COMPACT_ATOMS: atom_id res chain seq x y z
N ILE A 1 6.56 -14.64 -9.22
CA ILE A 1 6.04 -13.74 -8.15
C ILE A 1 4.53 -13.88 -8.01
N HIS A 2 3.76 -13.74 -9.10
CA HIS A 2 2.29 -13.85 -9.09
C HIS A 2 1.74 -15.14 -8.46
N PHE A 3 2.37 -16.30 -8.70
CA PHE A 3 1.99 -17.57 -8.05
C PHE A 3 2.15 -17.57 -6.52
N ALA A 4 3.24 -17.00 -5.99
CA ALA A 4 3.48 -16.96 -4.55
C ALA A 4 2.50 -16.00 -3.84
N VAL A 5 2.21 -14.86 -4.46
CA VAL A 5 1.23 -13.89 -3.97
C VAL A 5 -0.19 -14.48 -4.02
N ALA A 6 -0.54 -15.19 -5.09
CA ALA A 6 -1.81 -15.90 -5.21
C ALA A 6 -2.00 -16.93 -4.08
N THR A 7 -0.99 -17.74 -3.78
CA THR A 7 -1.04 -18.70 -2.67
C THR A 7 -1.25 -18.01 -1.32
N LEU A 8 -0.56 -16.89 -1.07
CA LEU A 8 -0.69 -16.14 0.17
C LEU A 8 -2.09 -15.53 0.35
N VAL A 9 -2.68 -15.00 -0.73
CA VAL A 9 -4.04 -14.46 -0.74
C VAL A 9 -5.07 -15.55 -0.43
N LEU A 10 -4.92 -16.75 -0.99
CA LEU A 10 -5.84 -17.87 -0.72
C LEU A 10 -5.72 -18.40 0.71
N VAL A 11 -4.49 -18.46 1.26
CA VAL A 11 -4.29 -18.83 2.67
C VAL A 11 -4.91 -17.78 3.60
N ALA A 12 -4.73 -16.49 3.30
CA ALA A 12 -5.34 -15.41 4.07
C ALA A 12 -6.88 -15.48 4.04
N ALA A 13 -7.47 -15.75 2.88
CA ALA A 13 -8.92 -15.97 2.72
C ALA A 13 -9.45 -17.11 3.61
N LEU A 14 -8.74 -18.23 3.63
CA LEU A 14 -9.11 -19.39 4.45
C LEU A 14 -8.99 -19.11 5.96
N VAL A 15 -7.96 -18.38 6.39
CA VAL A 15 -7.72 -18.03 7.80
C VAL A 15 -8.72 -16.98 8.30
N LEU A 16 -9.08 -16.02 7.45
CA LEU A 16 -10.01 -14.94 7.78
C LEU A 16 -11.48 -15.35 7.66
N GLY A 17 -11.78 -16.50 7.05
CA GLY A 17 -13.14 -17.03 6.96
C GLY A 17 -14.04 -16.22 6.04
N VAL A 18 -13.53 -15.85 4.86
CA VAL A 18 -14.28 -15.12 3.81
C VAL A 18 -15.53 -15.88 3.36
N ASP A 19 -16.57 -15.13 3.00
CA ASP A 19 -17.79 -15.72 2.46
C ASP A 19 -17.55 -16.38 1.09
N LYS A 20 -18.45 -17.27 0.67
CA LYS A 20 -18.34 -17.98 -0.60
C LYS A 20 -18.24 -17.03 -1.80
N LEU A 21 -19.00 -15.93 -1.81
CA LEU A 21 -18.96 -14.97 -2.92
C LEU A 21 -17.63 -14.21 -2.96
N GLU A 22 -17.08 -13.88 -1.81
CA GLU A 22 -15.78 -13.22 -1.65
C GLU A 22 -14.64 -14.14 -2.11
N LEU A 23 -14.69 -15.42 -1.74
CA LEU A 23 -13.73 -16.42 -2.18
C LEU A 23 -13.79 -16.61 -3.71
N ILE A 24 -14.98 -16.64 -4.31
CA ILE A 24 -15.15 -16.70 -5.75
C ILE A 24 -14.52 -15.48 -6.43
N ALA A 25 -14.74 -14.27 -5.90
CA ALA A 25 -14.15 -13.05 -6.44
C ALA A 25 -12.61 -13.07 -6.37
N LEU A 26 -12.03 -13.53 -5.25
CA LEU A 26 -10.59 -13.69 -5.10
C LEU A 26 -10.01 -14.73 -6.06
N LEU A 27 -10.67 -15.87 -6.23
CA LEU A 27 -10.24 -16.91 -7.17
C LEU A 27 -10.25 -16.42 -8.61
N LEU A 28 -11.29 -15.67 -9.01
CA LEU A 28 -11.37 -15.08 -10.34
C LEU A 28 -10.27 -14.03 -10.56
N ALA A 29 -10.02 -13.16 -9.58
CA ALA A 29 -8.96 -12.17 -9.63
C ALA A 29 -7.57 -12.80 -9.78
N VAL A 30 -7.29 -13.83 -8.98
CA VAL A 30 -6.04 -14.58 -9.04
C VAL A 30 -5.87 -15.29 -10.39
N ALA A 31 -6.91 -15.99 -10.85
CA ALA A 31 -6.88 -16.69 -12.13
C ALA A 31 -6.63 -15.73 -13.29
N PHE A 32 -7.26 -14.55 -13.27
CA PHE A 32 -7.11 -13.55 -14.32
C PHE A 32 -5.67 -13.02 -14.42
N VAL A 33 -5.00 -12.74 -13.30
CA VAL A 33 -3.59 -12.33 -13.27
C VAL A 33 -2.68 -13.42 -13.83
N LEU A 34 -2.92 -14.68 -13.45
CA LEU A 34 -2.11 -15.79 -13.96
C LEU A 34 -2.30 -16.01 -15.46
N ILE A 35 -3.53 -15.89 -15.96
CA ILE A 35 -3.81 -15.96 -17.40
C ILE A 35 -3.10 -14.82 -18.14
N ALA A 36 -3.18 -13.58 -17.64
CA ALA A 36 -2.51 -12.44 -18.25
C ALA A 36 -0.99 -12.64 -18.32
N GLU A 37 -0.37 -13.15 -17.25
CA GLU A 37 1.06 -13.45 -17.21
C GLU A 37 1.45 -14.53 -18.24
N MET A 38 0.68 -15.61 -18.32
CA MET A 38 0.92 -16.68 -19.29
C MET A 38 0.78 -16.18 -20.74
N VAL A 39 -0.20 -15.31 -21.00
CA VAL A 39 -0.36 -14.67 -22.32
C VAL A 39 0.81 -13.74 -22.63
N ASN A 40 1.30 -12.97 -21.65
CA ASN A 40 2.49 -12.13 -21.83
C ASN A 40 3.71 -12.96 -22.22
N THR A 41 4.00 -14.04 -21.49
CA THR A 41 5.12 -14.94 -21.81
C THR A 41 4.94 -15.61 -23.18
N ALA A 42 3.71 -15.99 -23.56
CA ALA A 42 3.43 -16.56 -24.88
C ALA A 42 3.70 -15.55 -26.01
N ILE A 43 3.30 -14.28 -25.84
CA ILE A 43 3.56 -13.19 -26.80
C ILE A 43 5.07 -12.92 -26.89
N GLU A 44 5.76 -12.82 -25.76
CA GLU A 44 7.21 -12.65 -25.74
C GLU A 44 7.93 -13.78 -26.48
N GLY A 45 7.58 -15.03 -26.18
CA GLY A 45 8.16 -16.20 -26.84
C GLY A 45 7.85 -16.26 -28.34
N ALA A 46 6.64 -15.90 -28.76
CA ALA A 46 6.28 -15.83 -30.19
C ALA A 46 7.13 -14.77 -30.92
N ILE A 47 7.35 -13.62 -30.31
CA ILE A 47 8.17 -12.54 -30.87
C ILE A 47 9.65 -12.94 -30.92
N ASP A 48 10.18 -13.57 -29.88
CA ASP A 48 11.57 -13.99 -29.80
C ASP A 48 11.93 -15.06 -30.85
N VAL A 49 10.96 -15.90 -31.24
CA VAL A 49 11.11 -16.84 -32.36
C VAL A 49 10.99 -16.14 -33.72
N ALA A 50 10.13 -15.12 -33.83
CA ALA A 50 9.83 -14.45 -35.10
C ALA A 50 10.92 -13.47 -35.56
N THR A 51 11.60 -12.79 -34.63
CA THR A 51 12.65 -11.83 -34.98
C THR A 51 13.79 -11.82 -33.95
N THR A 52 15.03 -11.82 -34.46
CA THR A 52 16.25 -11.70 -33.64
C THR A 52 16.87 -10.31 -33.70
N SER A 53 16.37 -9.44 -34.59
CA SER A 53 16.78 -8.03 -34.70
C SER A 53 15.73 -7.12 -34.08
N PHE A 54 16.17 -5.97 -33.58
CA PHE A 54 15.27 -4.97 -32.99
C PHE A 54 14.21 -4.52 -33.99
N ASP A 55 12.94 -4.72 -33.64
CA ASP A 55 11.78 -4.28 -34.40
C ASP A 55 10.89 -3.39 -33.51
N PRO A 56 10.58 -2.14 -33.90
CA PRO A 56 9.72 -1.24 -33.15
C PRO A 56 8.31 -1.79 -32.86
N MET A 57 7.73 -2.57 -33.76
CA MET A 57 6.42 -3.21 -33.58
C MET A 57 6.48 -4.38 -32.61
N ALA A 58 7.57 -5.16 -32.66
CA ALA A 58 7.83 -6.21 -31.67
C ALA A 58 7.93 -5.64 -30.25
N LYS A 59 8.62 -4.50 -30.10
CA LYS A 59 8.69 -3.78 -28.82
C LYS A 59 7.30 -3.34 -28.36
N LEU A 60 6.53 -2.69 -29.24
CA LEU A 60 5.18 -2.23 -28.91
C LEU A 60 4.26 -3.37 -28.46
N ALA A 61 4.32 -4.52 -29.13
CA ALA A 61 3.52 -5.69 -28.77
C ALA A 61 3.89 -6.24 -27.37
N LYS A 62 5.18 -6.30 -27.03
CA LYS A 62 5.64 -6.67 -25.68
C LYS A 62 5.20 -5.64 -24.63
N ASP A 63 5.31 -4.35 -24.93
CA ASP A 63 4.90 -3.27 -24.02
C ASP A 63 3.38 -3.33 -23.73
N ILE A 64 2.55 -3.64 -24.74
CA ILE A 64 1.09 -3.82 -24.58
C ILE A 64 0.79 -5.06 -23.74
N ALA A 65 1.48 -6.18 -23.97
CA ALA A 65 1.28 -7.41 -23.22
C ALA A 65 1.64 -7.23 -21.73
N ALA A 66 2.75 -6.55 -21.44
CA ALA A 66 3.14 -6.18 -20.08
C ALA A 66 2.12 -5.21 -19.44
N GLY A 67 1.58 -4.25 -20.22
CA GLY A 67 0.51 -3.37 -19.79
C GLY A 67 -0.77 -4.11 -19.39
N ALA A 68 -1.13 -5.19 -20.08
CA ALA A 68 -2.28 -6.02 -19.73
C ALA A 68 -2.11 -6.73 -18.38
N VAL A 69 -0.90 -7.24 -18.07
CA VAL A 69 -0.57 -7.84 -16.76
C VAL A 69 -0.66 -6.81 -15.64
N LEU A 70 -0.22 -5.58 -15.89
CA LEU A 70 -0.30 -4.48 -14.92
C LEU A 70 -1.75 -4.15 -14.56
N ILE A 71 -2.63 -4.03 -15.56
CA ILE A 71 -4.05 -3.76 -15.35
C ILE A 71 -4.71 -4.91 -14.58
N ALA A 72 -4.46 -6.17 -14.98
CA ALA A 72 -4.97 -7.34 -14.28
C ALA A 72 -4.55 -7.37 -12.80
N SER A 73 -3.28 -7.03 -12.53
CA SER A 73 -2.73 -6.99 -11.17
C SER A 73 -3.35 -5.88 -10.33
N ALA A 74 -3.56 -4.68 -10.89
CA ALA A 74 -4.20 -3.57 -10.19
C ALA A 74 -5.65 -3.89 -9.80
N VAL A 75 -6.41 -4.53 -10.69
CA VAL A 75 -7.79 -4.98 -10.41
C VAL A 75 -7.80 -6.05 -9.32
N ALA A 76 -6.86 -7.00 -9.34
CA ALA A 76 -6.78 -8.03 -8.30
C ALA A 76 -6.47 -7.46 -6.90
N VAL A 77 -5.62 -6.42 -6.82
CA VAL A 77 -5.35 -5.70 -5.56
C VAL A 77 -6.60 -5.00 -5.04
N ALA A 78 -7.36 -4.34 -5.92
CA ALA A 78 -8.61 -3.68 -5.54
C ALA A 78 -9.64 -4.69 -4.98
N ILE A 79 -9.82 -5.84 -5.65
CA ILE A 79 -10.71 -6.91 -5.18
C ILE A 79 -10.24 -7.46 -3.83
N GLY A 80 -8.94 -7.72 -3.67
CA GLY A 80 -8.36 -8.16 -2.41
C GLY A 80 -8.62 -7.18 -1.26
N TYR A 81 -8.44 -5.88 -1.50
CA TYR A 81 -8.75 -4.84 -0.52
C TYR A 81 -10.23 -4.84 -0.12
N LEU A 82 -11.16 -4.92 -1.09
CA LEU A 82 -12.59 -4.92 -0.81
C LEU A 82 -13.03 -6.13 0.01
N VAL A 83 -12.50 -7.33 -0.31
CA VAL A 83 -12.80 -8.56 0.43
C VAL A 83 -12.20 -8.57 1.83
N PHE A 84 -10.94 -8.15 1.99
CA PHE A 84 -10.27 -8.24 3.29
C PHE A 84 -10.59 -7.07 4.24
N SER A 85 -10.94 -5.88 3.74
CA SER A 85 -11.28 -4.72 4.57
C SER A 85 -12.54 -4.92 5.42
N GLY A 86 -13.57 -5.59 4.88
CA GLY A 86 -14.80 -5.91 5.63
C GLY A 86 -14.55 -6.93 6.74
N GLN A 87 -13.78 -7.98 6.45
CA GLN A 87 -13.50 -9.07 7.41
C GLN A 87 -12.58 -8.64 8.57
N VAL A 88 -11.72 -7.65 8.34
CA VAL A 88 -10.88 -7.05 9.40
C VAL A 88 -11.69 -6.09 10.29
N ALA A 89 -12.69 -5.38 9.74
CA ALA A 89 -13.56 -4.49 10.51
C ALA A 89 -14.52 -5.25 11.44
N ASP A 90 -15.14 -6.34 10.98
CA ASP A 90 -16.13 -7.11 11.76
C ASP A 90 -15.53 -7.92 12.92
N ARG A 91 -14.25 -8.28 12.85
CA ARG A 91 -13.53 -8.94 13.95
C ARG A 91 -13.04 -7.96 15.02
N SER A 92 -12.91 -6.68 14.65
CA SER A 92 -12.38 -5.60 15.49
C SER A 92 -13.44 -4.95 16.39
N SER A 93 -14.68 -4.80 15.91
CA SER A 93 -15.78 -4.13 16.63
C SER A 93 -16.17 -4.78 17.97
N ARG A 94 -16.07 -6.11 18.10
CA ARG A 94 -16.37 -6.81 19.37
C ARG A 94 -15.34 -6.58 20.49
N PHE A 95 -14.18 -6.01 20.17
CA PHE A 95 -13.11 -5.76 21.12
C PHE A 95 -13.00 -4.28 21.54
N LEU A 96 -13.50 -3.35 20.70
CA LEU A 96 -13.33 -1.90 20.87
C LEU A 96 -14.40 -1.21 21.75
N ASP A 97 -15.58 -1.79 21.98
CA ASP A 97 -16.60 -1.20 22.86
C ASP A 97 -16.21 -1.13 24.36
N ARG A 98 -15.02 -1.58 24.75
CA ARG A 98 -14.47 -1.49 26.12
C ARG A 98 -13.42 -0.40 26.33
N LEU A 99 -13.10 0.37 25.30
CA LEU A 99 -12.01 1.35 25.26
C LEU A 99 -12.58 2.63 24.63
N ALA A 100 -12.97 3.62 25.44
CA ALA A 100 -13.70 4.81 25.01
C ALA A 100 -13.14 6.18 25.48
N GLU A 101 -11.87 6.37 25.91
CA GLU A 101 -11.44 7.64 26.58
C GLU A 101 -9.91 8.01 26.56
N VAL A 102 -9.29 8.52 25.47
CA VAL A 102 -7.89 9.08 25.55
C VAL A 102 -7.52 10.35 24.73
N PRO A 103 -6.57 11.19 25.24
CA PRO A 103 -6.17 12.54 24.77
C PRO A 103 -4.87 12.63 23.90
N ALA A 104 -4.60 13.83 23.35
CA ALA A 104 -3.58 14.24 22.35
C ALA A 104 -2.07 13.96 22.64
N GLU A 105 -1.73 13.32 23.75
CA GLU A 105 -0.34 13.07 24.18
C GLU A 105 0.30 11.92 23.38
N LEU A 106 -0.50 10.96 22.92
CA LEU A 106 -0.07 9.87 22.07
C LEU A 106 0.32 10.31 20.66
N THR A 107 -0.33 11.34 20.13
CA THR A 107 -0.02 11.87 18.80
C THR A 107 1.42 12.36 18.72
N LEU A 108 1.88 13.07 19.74
CA LEU A 108 3.25 13.58 19.85
C LEU A 108 4.26 12.45 20.09
N ILE A 109 3.88 11.42 20.85
CA ILE A 109 4.71 10.22 21.09
C ILE A 109 4.88 9.38 19.81
N ALA A 110 3.84 9.23 18.98
CA ALA A 110 3.91 8.50 17.71
C ALA A 110 4.84 9.17 16.69
N LEU A 111 4.75 10.50 16.56
CA LEU A 111 5.57 11.26 15.65
C LEU A 111 7.05 11.24 16.05
N PHE A 112 7.33 11.29 17.36
CA PHE A 112 8.69 11.19 17.91
C PHE A 112 9.29 9.78 17.73
N LEU A 113 8.54 8.71 18.04
CA LEU A 113 8.95 7.32 17.83
C LEU A 113 9.18 6.98 16.36
N THR A 114 8.31 7.47 15.46
CA THR A 114 8.47 7.31 14.00
C THR A 114 9.79 7.90 13.54
N THR A 115 10.14 9.10 14.02
CA THR A 115 11.37 9.78 13.62
C THR A 115 12.62 9.03 14.09
N ILE A 116 12.62 8.53 15.33
CA ILE A 116 13.72 7.73 15.88
C ILE A 116 13.87 6.39 15.14
N LEU A 117 12.76 5.69 14.85
CA LEU A 117 12.79 4.40 14.16
C LEU A 117 13.25 4.54 12.70
N VAL A 118 12.91 5.63 12.03
CA VAL A 118 13.41 5.93 10.68
C VAL A 118 14.93 6.13 10.69
N ILE A 119 15.47 6.88 11.65
CA ILE A 119 16.92 7.09 11.79
C ILE A 119 17.64 5.78 12.16
N ALA A 120 17.08 4.99 13.08
CA ALA A 120 17.64 3.70 13.48
C ALA A 120 17.61 2.67 12.35
N THR A 121 16.51 2.57 11.61
CA THR A 121 16.39 1.65 10.46
C THR A 121 17.38 2.03 9.36
N LYS A 122 17.55 3.33 9.09
CA LYS A 122 18.57 3.81 8.15
C LYS A 122 20.00 3.54 8.62
N ALA A 123 20.27 3.64 9.92
CA ALA A 123 21.57 3.33 10.51
C ALA A 123 21.93 1.83 10.44
N LEU A 124 20.92 0.94 10.48
CA LEU A 124 21.09 -0.50 10.38
C LEU A 124 21.14 -1.01 8.92
N THR A 125 20.42 -0.38 7.99
CA THR A 125 20.40 -0.79 6.57
C THR A 125 21.56 -0.20 5.75
N GLY A 126 22.25 0.82 6.26
CA GLY A 126 23.48 1.35 5.65
C GLY A 126 23.28 2.03 4.28
N SER A 127 22.05 2.37 3.89
CA SER A 127 21.76 2.97 2.58
C SER A 127 21.34 4.44 2.68
N GLY A 128 22.14 5.35 2.11
CA GLY A 128 21.86 6.80 1.97
C GLY A 128 22.45 7.70 3.08
N THR A 129 22.36 9.02 2.91
CA THR A 129 22.72 10.00 3.98
C THR A 129 21.47 10.37 4.81
N PRO A 130 21.58 10.77 6.09
CA PRO A 130 20.43 10.95 6.98
C PRO A 130 19.30 11.85 6.45
N LEU A 131 19.58 12.78 5.54
CA LEU A 131 18.63 13.75 5.00
C LEU A 131 18.46 13.73 3.46
N ARG A 132 19.15 12.84 2.73
CA ARG A 132 18.99 12.65 1.28
C ARG A 132 19.10 11.18 0.87
N GLY A 133 18.01 10.67 0.28
CA GLY A 133 17.89 9.29 -0.21
C GLY A 133 17.78 8.24 0.89
N GLY A 134 17.47 6.99 0.48
CA GLY A 134 17.46 5.83 1.37
C GLY A 134 16.08 5.52 1.95
N LEU A 135 15.89 4.23 2.25
CA LEU A 135 14.62 3.63 2.65
C LEU A 135 14.45 3.70 4.19
N PRO A 136 13.34 4.23 4.73
CA PRO A 136 12.19 4.83 4.06
C PRO A 136 12.26 6.38 3.94
N SER A 137 11.39 6.99 3.15
CA SER A 137 11.24 8.46 3.04
C SER A 137 10.63 9.07 4.31
N GLY A 138 11.44 9.81 5.07
CA GLY A 138 10.95 10.44 6.31
C GLY A 138 9.86 11.51 6.10
N HIS A 139 9.91 12.28 5.01
CA HIS A 139 8.94 13.35 4.74
C HIS A 139 7.57 12.78 4.38
N SER A 140 7.55 11.69 3.61
CA SER A 140 6.31 10.97 3.29
C SER A 140 5.73 10.31 4.55
N ALA A 141 6.59 9.77 5.43
CA ALA A 141 6.17 9.21 6.71
C ALA A 141 5.46 10.23 7.60
N VAL A 142 6.07 11.39 7.85
CA VAL A 142 5.47 12.42 8.73
C VAL A 142 4.16 12.98 8.15
N ALA A 143 4.03 13.10 6.82
CA ALA A 143 2.81 13.58 6.18
C ALA A 143 1.64 12.60 6.29
N PHE A 144 1.89 11.31 6.07
CA PHE A 144 0.86 10.27 6.21
C PHE A 144 0.54 9.94 7.66
N ALA A 145 1.50 10.10 8.58
CA ALA A 145 1.25 10.10 10.02
C ALA A 145 0.28 11.22 10.43
N GLY A 146 0.48 12.45 9.95
CA GLY A 146 -0.39 13.59 10.21
C GLY A 146 -1.81 13.43 9.66
N TRP A 147 -1.98 12.93 8.43
CA TRP A 147 -3.30 12.58 7.88
C TRP A 147 -4.01 11.51 8.71
N MET A 148 -3.27 10.48 9.13
CA MET A 148 -3.83 9.41 9.95
C MET A 148 -4.27 9.95 11.33
N ALA A 149 -3.48 10.79 12.00
CA ALA A 149 -3.86 11.39 13.29
C ALA A 149 -5.12 12.28 13.19
N VAL A 150 -5.21 13.13 12.17
CA VAL A 150 -6.37 14.01 11.96
C VAL A 150 -7.64 13.20 11.67
N THR A 151 -7.51 12.11 10.91
CA THR A 151 -8.64 11.20 10.61
C THR A 151 -9.17 10.48 11.86
N LEU A 152 -8.29 10.23 12.83
CA LEU A 152 -8.60 9.54 14.09
C LEU A 152 -9.10 10.48 15.20
N ILE A 153 -8.80 11.79 15.18
CA ILE A 153 -9.27 12.76 16.22
C ILE A 153 -10.68 13.32 15.94
N LEU A 154 -11.14 13.29 14.69
CA LEU A 154 -12.38 13.94 14.23
C LEU A 154 -13.64 13.07 14.37
N ASP A 155 -13.68 12.13 15.32
CA ASP A 155 -14.70 11.06 15.34
C ASP A 155 -16.17 11.53 15.46
N ASP A 156 -16.46 12.79 15.82
CA ASP A 156 -17.83 13.31 16.01
C ASP A 156 -18.06 14.73 15.42
N THR A 157 -17.80 14.96 14.13
CA THR A 157 -18.12 16.24 13.46
C THR A 157 -18.77 16.02 12.09
N ASP A 158 -19.81 16.80 11.75
CA ASP A 158 -20.59 16.71 10.49
C ASP A 158 -19.74 16.81 9.20
N HIS A 159 -18.51 17.30 9.29
CA HIS A 159 -17.60 17.56 8.17
C HIS A 159 -16.35 16.65 8.15
N ARG A 160 -16.33 15.56 8.93
CA ARG A 160 -15.19 14.64 9.09
C ARG A 160 -14.61 14.15 7.75
N PHE A 161 -15.47 13.72 6.85
CA PHE A 161 -15.07 13.23 5.53
C PHE A 161 -14.36 14.31 4.69
N LEU A 162 -14.83 15.56 4.75
CA LEU A 162 -14.22 16.68 4.02
C LEU A 162 -12.83 17.01 4.56
N ILE A 163 -12.66 17.07 5.88
CA ILE A 163 -11.37 17.41 6.51
C ILE A 163 -10.35 16.27 6.33
N SER A 164 -10.76 14.99 6.43
CA SER A 164 -9.86 13.84 6.19
C SER A 164 -9.43 13.74 4.72
N SER A 165 -10.34 14.00 3.77
CA SER A 165 -9.99 13.98 2.34
C SER A 165 -9.04 15.11 1.94
N LEU A 166 -9.26 16.34 2.43
CA LEU A 166 -8.34 17.46 2.19
C LEU A 166 -6.93 17.21 2.77
N THR A 167 -6.85 16.58 3.93
CA THR A 167 -5.58 16.26 4.59
C THR A 167 -4.87 15.06 3.92
N LEU A 168 -5.59 14.07 3.37
CA LEU A 168 -4.99 13.02 2.53
C LEU A 168 -4.44 13.60 1.23
N ILE A 169 -5.17 14.53 0.60
CA ILE A 169 -4.72 15.19 -0.62
C ILE A 169 -3.40 15.94 -0.34
N MET A 170 -3.31 16.69 0.77
CA MET A 170 -2.05 17.34 1.20
C MET A 170 -0.93 16.32 1.46
N ALA A 171 -1.21 15.15 2.04
CA ALA A 171 -0.22 14.10 2.26
C ALA A 171 0.28 13.46 0.95
N LEU A 172 -0.61 13.22 -0.01
CA LEU A 172 -0.27 12.72 -1.34
C LEU A 172 0.54 13.74 -2.15
N LEU A 173 0.20 15.03 -2.09
CA LEU A 173 0.99 16.09 -2.73
C LEU A 173 2.41 16.18 -2.15
N VAL A 174 2.55 16.08 -0.83
CA VAL A 174 3.86 16.01 -0.18
C VAL A 174 4.63 14.77 -0.64
N ALA A 175 4.00 13.61 -0.75
CA ALA A 175 4.64 12.41 -1.28
C ALA A 175 5.06 12.56 -2.75
N GLN A 176 4.20 13.12 -3.61
CA GLN A 176 4.46 13.33 -5.02
C GLN A 176 5.69 14.23 -5.26
N THR A 177 5.81 15.35 -4.53
CA THR A 177 6.98 16.26 -4.66
C THR A 177 8.31 15.58 -4.35
N ARG A 178 8.31 14.50 -3.54
CA ARG A 178 9.52 13.72 -3.23
C ARG A 178 9.92 12.75 -4.34
N VAL A 179 8.96 12.26 -5.12
CA VAL A 179 9.19 11.44 -6.32
C VAL A 179 9.62 12.33 -7.49
N GLU A 180 8.94 13.44 -7.70
CA GLU A 180 9.22 14.36 -8.81
C GLU A 180 10.57 15.06 -8.68
N SER A 181 11.01 15.39 -7.46
CA SER A 181 12.35 15.95 -7.21
C SER A 181 13.49 14.93 -7.37
N GLY A 182 13.18 13.65 -7.65
CA GLY A 182 14.16 12.58 -7.81
C GLY A 182 14.97 12.26 -6.55
N VAL A 183 14.62 12.84 -5.39
CA VAL A 183 15.33 12.66 -4.11
C VAL A 183 15.02 11.31 -3.47
N HIS A 184 13.81 10.82 -3.67
CA HIS A 184 13.38 9.49 -3.25
C HIS A 184 12.69 8.80 -4.41
N SER A 185 12.88 7.49 -4.55
CA SER A 185 12.07 6.73 -5.49
C SER A 185 10.60 6.73 -5.02
N SER A 186 9.67 6.57 -5.96
CA SER A 186 8.26 6.33 -5.64
C SER A 186 8.09 5.24 -4.59
N ALA A 187 8.93 4.21 -4.65
CA ALA A 187 8.98 3.16 -3.65
C ALA A 187 9.40 3.67 -2.26
N GLU A 188 10.48 4.42 -2.14
CA GLU A 188 10.95 4.96 -0.85
C GLU A 188 9.95 5.95 -0.21
N VAL A 189 9.34 6.80 -1.04
CA VAL A 189 8.25 7.73 -0.66
C VAL A 189 7.06 6.95 -0.12
N PHE A 190 6.66 5.92 -0.87
CA PHE A 190 5.56 5.05 -0.48
C PHE A 190 5.88 4.31 0.83
N TYR A 191 7.08 3.74 1.00
CA TYR A 191 7.52 3.10 2.24
C TYR A 191 7.55 4.08 3.42
N GLY A 192 7.90 5.33 3.16
CA GLY A 192 7.78 6.41 4.12
C GLY A 192 6.36 6.62 4.59
N GLY A 193 5.47 6.98 3.66
CA GLY A 193 4.07 7.26 3.97
C GLY A 193 3.36 6.12 4.67
N LEU A 194 3.66 4.90 4.21
CA LEU A 194 3.16 3.69 4.83
C LEU A 194 3.65 3.55 6.28
N LEU A 195 4.95 3.73 6.55
CA LEU A 195 5.49 3.65 7.91
C LEU A 195 4.84 4.66 8.86
N GLY A 196 4.71 5.92 8.45
CA GLY A 196 4.18 6.97 9.35
C GLY A 196 2.68 6.85 9.64
N ALA A 197 1.85 6.50 8.65
CA ALA A 197 0.44 6.20 8.91
C ALA A 197 0.29 4.99 9.86
N LEU A 198 1.09 3.94 9.65
CA LEU A 198 1.03 2.73 10.47
C LEU A 198 1.48 2.97 11.91
N VAL A 199 2.51 3.78 12.15
CA VAL A 199 2.96 4.08 13.52
C VAL A 199 1.97 4.97 14.26
N THR A 200 1.41 5.99 13.61
CA THR A 200 0.39 6.84 14.23
C THR A 200 -0.90 6.07 14.56
N LEU A 201 -1.36 5.22 13.65
CA LEU A 201 -2.48 4.32 13.90
C LEU A 201 -2.20 3.38 15.08
N ALA A 202 -0.99 2.79 15.14
CA ALA A 202 -0.59 1.90 16.22
C ALA A 202 -0.53 2.61 17.59
N VAL A 203 -0.16 3.89 17.64
CA VAL A 203 0.01 4.62 18.90
C VAL A 203 -1.31 5.13 19.46
N PHE A 204 -2.25 5.59 18.64
CA PHE A 204 -3.61 5.95 19.10
C PHE A 204 -4.45 4.75 19.51
N GLY A 205 -4.18 3.57 18.94
CA GLY A 205 -4.83 2.32 19.34
C GLY A 205 -4.32 1.70 20.66
N LEU A 206 -3.32 2.29 21.34
CA LEU A 206 -2.73 1.76 22.59
C LEU A 206 -3.39 2.29 23.87
N THR A 207 -4.42 3.11 23.73
CA THR A 207 -5.12 3.78 24.82
C THR A 207 -6.61 3.59 24.71
N PRO A 208 -7.33 3.50 25.85
CA PRO A 208 -8.78 3.43 25.84
C PRO A 208 -9.42 4.54 25.04
#